data_AF-A0A3A8N0J5-F1
#
_entry.id   AF-A0A3A8N0J5-F1
#
_cell.length_a   1.000
_cell.length_b   1.000
_cell.length_c   1.000
_cell.angle_alpha   90.00
_cell.angle_beta   90.00
_cell.angle_gamma   90.00
#
_symmetry.space_group_name_H-M   'P 1'
#
loop_
_entity.id
_entity.type
_entity.pdbx_description
1 polymer ?
#
loop_
_entity_poly.entity_id
_entity_poly.type
_entity_poly.pdbx_seq_one_letter_code
_entity_poly.pdbx_strand_id
1 'polypeptide(L)'
;MVEEEAVAVPTEIIEEPEVEKPARPGRKATAKAGRVSQTAQRTQAAAPPVEPAPEIPVAVAASSLQETAPPAPEPAEALQPETKQSVFGLIKSKGQEAQQKVSQLVKSKQQELQLKVSGLIQTRQYDSALEVANDCAKNNPAMPECQLMLGQVHGKLNHPRESTQHYEKFLALAPPDHPRRAEVVELLGKTRTPGTE
;
A
#
# COMPACT_ATOMS: atom_id res chain seq x y z
N MET A 1 23.59 23.42 -64.31
CA MET A 1 22.96 22.14 -63.91
C MET A 1 24.03 21.08 -63.97
N VAL A 2 24.17 20.35 -62.86
CA VAL A 2 25.00 19.15 -62.64
C VAL A 2 26.51 19.39 -62.57
N GLU A 3 27.02 19.60 -61.35
CA GLU A 3 28.33 19.09 -60.95
C GLU A 3 28.12 18.22 -59.71
N GLU A 4 28.14 16.91 -59.94
CA GLU A 4 28.33 15.86 -58.95
C GLU A 4 29.52 15.07 -59.48
N GLU A 5 30.68 15.17 -58.83
CA GLU A 5 31.72 14.15 -58.99
C GLU A 5 32.45 13.92 -57.67
N ALA A 6 32.66 12.63 -57.44
CA ALA A 6 33.01 12.01 -56.18
C ALA A 6 34.43 12.36 -55.72
N VAL A 7 34.57 12.58 -54.41
CA VAL A 7 35.86 12.50 -53.74
C VAL A 7 35.90 11.17 -52.99
N ALA A 8 36.53 10.18 -53.62
CA ALA A 8 37.04 9.00 -52.95
C ALA A 8 38.27 9.41 -52.12
N VAL A 9 38.28 9.09 -50.83
CA VAL A 9 39.49 9.04 -50.00
C VAL A 9 39.58 7.65 -49.40
N PRO A 10 40.69 6.92 -49.61
CA PRO A 10 40.88 5.58 -49.08
C PRO A 10 41.63 5.60 -47.74
N THR A 11 41.52 4.47 -47.02
CA THR A 11 42.47 3.95 -46.04
C THR A 11 42.45 4.57 -44.64
N GLU A 12 41.89 3.83 -43.66
CA GLU A 12 42.74 3.30 -42.59
C GLU A 12 42.14 2.03 -42.00
N ILE A 13 43.01 1.03 -41.89
CA ILE A 13 42.79 -0.31 -41.35
C ILE A 13 43.13 -0.22 -39.86
N ILE A 14 42.20 -0.58 -38.99
CA ILE A 14 42.54 -1.00 -37.62
C ILE A 14 41.81 -2.31 -37.35
N GLU A 15 42.62 -3.34 -37.13
CA GLU A 15 42.27 -4.70 -36.72
C GLU A 15 41.39 -4.73 -35.46
N GLU A 16 40.27 -5.46 -35.51
CA GLU A 16 39.72 -6.14 -34.35
C GLU A 16 39.97 -7.64 -34.52
N PRO A 17 40.88 -8.26 -33.75
CA PRO A 17 40.89 -9.71 -33.62
C PRO A 17 40.06 -10.15 -32.41
N GLU A 18 39.01 -10.91 -32.75
CA GLU A 18 38.52 -12.14 -32.11
C GLU A 18 38.61 -12.33 -30.58
N VAL A 19 37.42 -12.56 -30.01
CA VAL A 19 37.03 -13.76 -29.26
C VAL A 19 38.10 -14.38 -28.33
N GLU A 20 37.93 -14.20 -27.02
CA GLU A 20 38.33 -15.23 -26.05
C GLU A 20 37.48 -15.19 -24.76
N LYS A 21 36.47 -16.07 -24.69
CA LYS A 21 36.16 -16.82 -23.46
C LYS A 21 37.04 -18.08 -23.53
N PRO A 22 37.61 -18.64 -22.43
CA PRO A 22 36.94 -18.83 -21.13
C PRO A 22 37.88 -18.82 -19.88
N ALA A 23 37.32 -18.74 -18.67
CA ALA A 23 37.83 -19.52 -17.52
C ALA A 23 36.91 -19.42 -16.30
N ARG A 24 36.33 -20.57 -15.91
CA ARG A 24 35.86 -20.81 -14.54
C ARG A 24 37.06 -21.27 -13.69
N PRO A 25 37.16 -20.81 -12.45
CA PRO A 25 37.56 -21.66 -11.33
C PRO A 25 36.39 -21.66 -10.33
N GLY A 26 35.92 -22.77 -9.77
CA GLY A 26 36.66 -23.90 -9.25
C GLY A 26 36.03 -24.18 -7.88
N ARG A 27 35.24 -25.25 -7.80
CA ARG A 27 34.55 -25.69 -6.59
C ARG A 27 35.56 -25.95 -5.47
N LYS A 28 35.26 -25.50 -4.25
CA LYS A 28 35.73 -26.17 -3.03
C LYS A 28 34.55 -26.41 -2.11
N ALA A 29 34.25 -27.69 -1.94
CA ALA A 29 33.40 -28.23 -0.91
C ALA A 29 34.17 -28.27 0.41
N THR A 30 33.51 -27.87 1.50
CA THR A 30 33.84 -28.36 2.84
C THR A 30 32.52 -28.67 3.55
N ALA A 31 32.29 -29.97 3.73
CA ALA A 31 31.32 -30.50 4.66
C ALA A 31 31.78 -30.22 6.09
N LYS A 32 30.87 -29.79 6.97
CA LYS A 32 30.96 -30.17 8.38
C LYS A 32 29.56 -30.44 8.93
N ALA A 33 29.40 -31.69 9.34
CA ALA A 33 28.24 -32.23 10.01
C ALA A 33 28.06 -31.59 11.40
N GLY A 34 26.81 -31.32 11.74
CA GLY A 34 26.33 -31.00 13.09
C GLY A 34 24.89 -31.48 13.21
N ARG A 35 24.73 -32.74 13.58
CA ARG A 35 23.47 -33.46 13.82
C ARG A 35 23.24 -33.53 15.32
N VAL A 36 22.19 -32.89 15.84
CA VAL A 36 21.47 -33.27 17.09
C VAL A 36 20.03 -32.77 16.92
N SER A 37 19.12 -33.65 16.48
CA SER A 37 18.08 -34.33 17.29
C SER A 37 16.99 -33.38 17.78
N GLN A 38 15.81 -33.46 17.15
CA GLN A 38 14.59 -34.04 17.74
C GLN A 38 14.13 -33.33 19.01
N THR A 39 12.99 -32.65 18.93
CA THR A 39 11.83 -33.04 19.73
C THR A 39 10.58 -32.61 18.98
N ALA A 40 9.94 -33.60 18.38
CA ALA A 40 8.51 -33.56 18.12
C ALA A 40 7.81 -33.65 19.49
N GLN A 41 6.95 -32.69 19.79
CA GLN A 41 5.81 -32.96 20.66
C GLN A 41 4.55 -32.65 19.87
N ARG A 42 4.05 -33.75 19.30
CA ARG A 42 2.67 -33.94 18.89
C ARG A 42 1.89 -34.35 20.14
N THR A 43 1.00 -33.48 20.59
CA THR A 43 -0.19 -33.81 21.38
C THR A 43 -1.30 -33.01 20.73
N GLN A 44 -2.01 -33.59 19.77
CA GLN A 44 -3.23 -34.38 19.95
C GLN A 44 -4.38 -33.58 20.58
N ALA A 45 -5.42 -33.43 19.76
CA ALA A 45 -6.84 -33.47 20.08
C ALA A 45 -7.42 -32.41 21.04
N ALA A 46 -8.29 -31.55 20.52
CA ALA A 46 -9.73 -31.74 20.67
C ALA A 46 -10.49 -30.59 19.99
N ALA A 47 -11.52 -30.95 19.24
CA ALA A 47 -12.57 -30.06 18.75
C ALA A 47 -13.45 -29.56 19.93
N PRO A 48 -14.37 -28.61 19.70
CA PRO A 48 -14.71 -27.53 20.64
C PRO A 48 -15.73 -27.93 21.72
N PRO A 49 -15.69 -27.29 22.91
CA PRO A 49 -16.89 -27.12 23.71
C PRO A 49 -17.61 -25.82 23.30
N VAL A 50 -18.80 -26.04 22.74
CA VAL A 50 -19.90 -25.08 22.69
C VAL A 50 -20.40 -24.92 24.11
N GLU A 51 -20.46 -23.69 24.64
CA GLU A 51 -21.23 -23.37 25.85
C GLU A 51 -21.55 -21.86 25.87
N PRO A 52 -22.62 -21.45 26.59
CA PRO A 52 -23.82 -20.95 25.95
C PRO A 52 -24.10 -19.47 26.28
N ALA A 53 -25.06 -18.92 25.55
CA ALA A 53 -25.62 -17.60 25.76
C ALA A 53 -26.09 -17.39 27.22
N PRO A 54 -25.87 -16.21 27.82
CA PRO A 54 -26.60 -15.84 29.01
C PRO A 54 -28.05 -15.50 28.62
N GLU A 55 -28.89 -16.37 29.14
CA GLU A 55 -30.34 -16.38 29.14
C GLU A 55 -30.83 -15.11 29.85
N ILE A 56 -31.52 -14.23 29.12
CA ILE A 56 -32.27 -13.12 29.71
C ILE A 56 -33.50 -13.70 30.39
N PRO A 57 -33.63 -13.59 31.73
CA PRO A 57 -34.85 -14.02 32.40
C PRO A 57 -36.00 -13.09 31.99
N VAL A 58 -36.99 -13.70 31.35
CA VAL A 58 -38.34 -13.16 31.22
C VAL A 58 -38.93 -13.08 32.63
N ALA A 59 -38.98 -11.87 33.19
CA ALA A 59 -39.84 -11.56 34.34
C ALA A 59 -41.13 -10.92 33.83
N VAL A 60 -42.18 -11.73 33.82
CA VAL A 60 -43.58 -11.32 33.70
C VAL A 60 -44.06 -10.87 35.09
N ALA A 61 -45.13 -10.07 35.09
CA ALA A 61 -45.98 -9.65 36.22
C ALA A 61 -45.56 -8.33 36.90
N ALA A 62 -46.18 -7.21 36.50
CA ALA A 62 -47.52 -6.75 36.90
C ALA A 62 -47.52 -6.12 38.31
N SER A 63 -47.60 -4.80 38.34
CA SER A 63 -48.53 -4.09 39.23
C SER A 63 -48.69 -2.65 38.77
N SER A 64 -49.87 -2.40 38.23
CA SER A 64 -50.52 -1.10 38.21
C SER A 64 -50.56 -0.51 39.61
N LEU A 65 -50.12 0.74 39.74
CA LEU A 65 -50.80 1.71 40.58
C LEU A 65 -51.03 2.95 39.72
N GLN A 66 -52.29 3.11 39.30
CA GLN A 66 -52.85 4.37 38.86
C GLN A 66 -52.89 5.28 40.08
N GLU A 67 -52.13 6.38 40.05
CA GLU A 67 -52.34 7.52 40.93
C GLU A 67 -52.70 8.70 40.01
N THR A 68 -54.00 8.81 39.78
CA THR A 68 -54.78 10.04 39.90
C THR A 68 -54.11 11.35 39.43
N ALA A 69 -54.47 11.76 38.20
CA ALA A 69 -54.46 13.15 37.80
C ALA A 69 -55.41 13.98 38.68
N PRO A 70 -55.16 15.29 38.81
CA PRO A 70 -56.17 16.20 38.29
C PRO A 70 -55.62 17.19 37.25
N PRO A 71 -56.51 17.74 36.40
CA PRO A 71 -56.17 18.43 35.17
C PRO A 71 -55.99 19.94 35.39
N ALA A 72 -55.05 20.55 34.66
CA ALA A 72 -55.11 21.96 34.32
C ALA A 72 -54.37 22.20 32.99
N PRO A 73 -55.02 22.80 31.97
CA PRO A 73 -54.40 23.15 30.71
C PRO A 73 -53.83 24.57 30.79
N GLU A 74 -52.50 24.72 30.66
CA GLU A 74 -51.88 26.02 30.41
C GLU A 74 -51.12 25.98 29.06
N PRO A 75 -51.51 26.81 28.07
CA PRO A 75 -50.84 26.92 26.78
C PRO A 75 -49.86 28.08 26.78
N ALA A 76 -48.60 27.83 27.17
CA ALA A 76 -47.41 28.65 26.92
C ALA A 76 -46.25 27.84 27.54
N GLU A 77 -45.10 27.59 26.92
CA GLU A 77 -44.29 28.50 26.15
C GLU A 77 -43.25 27.62 25.43
N ALA A 78 -43.13 27.78 24.12
CA ALA A 78 -42.06 27.18 23.35
C ALA A 78 -40.72 27.83 23.71
N LEU A 79 -40.01 27.29 24.71
CA LEU A 79 -38.61 27.64 24.96
C LEU A 79 -37.70 26.72 24.15
N GLN A 80 -37.38 27.22 22.95
CA GLN A 80 -36.41 26.64 22.04
C GLN A 80 -35.01 26.57 22.70
N PRO A 81 -34.26 25.46 22.58
CA PRO A 81 -32.88 25.40 23.03
C PRO A 81 -31.94 26.05 21.99
N GLU A 82 -31.99 27.38 21.81
CA GLU A 82 -31.35 28.04 20.65
C GLU A 82 -29.87 28.47 20.78
N THR A 83 -29.16 28.31 21.89
CA THR A 83 -27.86 29.04 22.04
C THR A 83 -26.60 28.22 22.33
N LYS A 84 -26.55 26.94 21.92
CA LYS A 84 -25.31 26.13 22.00
C LYS A 84 -24.62 25.81 20.66
N GLN A 85 -25.18 26.23 19.52
CA GLN A 85 -24.60 25.94 18.20
C GLN A 85 -23.39 26.82 17.81
N SER A 86 -23.17 27.98 18.44
CA SER A 86 -22.26 29.01 17.91
C SER A 86 -20.76 28.76 18.18
N VAL A 87 -20.39 28.15 19.32
CA VAL A 87 -18.97 27.89 19.63
C VAL A 87 -18.45 26.63 18.91
N PHE A 88 -19.31 25.65 18.68
CA PHE A 88 -18.93 24.38 18.03
C PHE A 88 -18.62 24.54 16.53
N GLY A 89 -19.32 25.46 15.84
CA GLY A 89 -19.05 25.78 14.43
C GLY A 89 -17.68 26.45 14.22
N LEU A 90 -17.27 27.33 15.14
CA LEU A 90 -15.98 28.02 15.11
C LEU A 90 -14.79 27.06 15.29
N ILE A 91 -14.94 26.08 16.19
CA ILE A 91 -13.94 25.01 16.39
C ILE A 91 -13.87 24.11 15.15
N LYS A 92 -15.01 23.77 14.54
CA LYS A 92 -15.07 22.96 13.31
C LYS A 92 -14.40 23.66 12.12
N SER A 93 -14.64 24.95 11.90
CA SER A 93 -14.01 25.70 10.80
C SER A 93 -12.50 25.80 10.95
N LYS A 94 -12.00 26.11 12.16
CA LYS A 94 -10.55 26.20 12.39
C LYS A 94 -9.86 24.83 12.31
N GLY A 95 -10.55 23.76 12.74
CA GLY A 95 -10.12 22.38 12.54
C GLY A 95 -10.08 21.97 11.06
N GLN A 96 -11.07 22.38 10.26
CA GLN A 96 -11.09 22.14 8.82
C GLN A 96 -9.93 22.82 8.10
N GLU A 97 -9.60 24.07 8.46
CA GLU A 97 -8.45 24.77 7.87
C GLU A 97 -7.13 24.05 8.18
N ALA A 98 -6.93 23.60 9.42
CA ALA A 98 -5.76 22.82 9.80
C ALA A 98 -5.69 21.49 9.03
N GLN A 99 -6.81 20.78 8.89
CA GLN A 99 -6.89 19.52 8.13
C GLN A 99 -6.59 19.73 6.64
N GLN A 100 -7.07 20.83 6.03
CA GLN A 100 -6.76 21.16 4.64
C GLN A 100 -5.28 21.43 4.44
N LYS A 101 -4.65 22.19 5.35
CA LYS A 101 -3.19 22.44 5.29
C LYS A 101 -2.39 21.15 5.42
N VAL A 102 -2.75 20.28 6.37
CA VAL A 102 -2.12 18.97 6.52
C VAL A 102 -2.31 18.13 5.26
N SER A 103 -3.53 18.07 4.71
CA SER A 103 -3.82 17.31 3.48
C SER A 103 -3.00 17.81 2.29
N GLN A 104 -2.85 19.13 2.16
CA GLN A 104 -2.00 19.73 1.12
C GLN A 104 -0.51 19.41 1.32
N LEU A 105 -0.01 19.51 2.55
CA LEU A 105 1.38 19.15 2.87
C LEU A 105 1.65 17.68 2.58
N VAL A 106 0.73 16.80 2.97
CA VAL A 106 0.82 15.36 2.71
C VAL A 106 0.82 15.08 1.22
N LYS A 107 -0.07 15.72 0.44
CA LYS A 107 -0.10 15.58 -1.03
C LYS A 107 1.20 16.06 -1.68
N SER A 108 1.75 17.19 -1.23
CA SER A 108 3.01 17.73 -1.73
C SER A 108 4.21 16.81 -1.39
N LYS A 109 4.30 16.36 -0.13
CA LYS A 109 5.30 15.38 0.31
C LYS A 109 5.19 14.07 -0.47
N GLN A 110 3.97 13.60 -0.72
CA GLN A 110 3.75 12.40 -1.52
C GLN A 110 4.27 12.57 -2.95
N GLN A 111 4.02 13.72 -3.58
CA GLN A 111 4.54 14.00 -4.92
C GLN A 111 6.07 14.07 -4.95
N GLU A 112 6.70 14.68 -3.94
CA GLU A 112 8.16 14.71 -3.78
C GLU A 112 8.75 13.30 -3.67
N LEU A 113 8.15 12.43 -2.86
CA LEU A 113 8.59 11.04 -2.72
C LEU A 113 8.45 10.25 -4.04
N GLN A 114 7.36 10.45 -4.78
CA GLN A 114 7.19 9.81 -6.10
C GLN A 114 8.28 10.22 -7.07
N LEU A 115 8.55 11.53 -7.18
CA LEU A 115 9.60 12.03 -8.06
C LEU A 115 10.95 11.47 -7.65
N LYS A 116 11.26 11.46 -6.35
CA LYS A 116 12.51 10.90 -5.82
C LYS A 116 12.68 9.41 -6.16
N VAL A 117 11.66 8.58 -5.87
CA VAL A 117 11.72 7.14 -6.18
C VAL A 117 11.84 6.91 -7.69
N SER A 118 11.06 7.65 -8.50
CA SER A 118 11.10 7.51 -9.96
C SER A 118 12.48 7.86 -10.53
N GLY A 119 13.12 8.92 -10.04
CA GLY A 119 14.49 9.29 -10.42
C GLY A 119 15.53 8.26 -9.98
N LEU A 120 15.38 7.68 -8.79
CA LEU A 120 16.25 6.59 -8.33
C LEU A 120 16.09 5.33 -9.20
N ILE A 121 14.87 4.98 -9.59
CA ILE A 121 14.61 3.88 -10.52
C ILE A 121 15.25 4.13 -11.89
N GLN A 122 15.15 5.36 -12.42
CA GLN A 122 15.74 5.74 -13.71
C GLN A 122 17.27 5.65 -13.68
N THR A 123 17.89 6.06 -12.56
CA THR A 123 19.34 5.94 -12.34
C THR A 123 19.79 4.54 -11.90
N ARG A 124 18.88 3.55 -11.90
CA ARG A 124 19.11 2.16 -11.47
C ARG A 124 19.56 1.99 -10.01
N GLN A 125 19.33 3.00 -9.17
CA GLN A 125 19.61 2.96 -7.74
C GLN A 125 18.42 2.32 -6.99
N TYR A 126 18.21 1.02 -7.22
CA TYR A 126 17.03 0.32 -6.72
C TYR A 126 17.01 0.15 -5.19
N ASP A 127 18.18 -0.03 -4.56
CA ASP A 127 18.28 -0.13 -3.10
C ASP A 127 17.84 1.18 -2.42
N SER A 128 18.40 2.32 -2.87
CA SER A 128 18.00 3.64 -2.38
C SER A 128 16.51 3.92 -2.66
N ALA A 129 16.00 3.50 -3.82
CA ALA A 129 14.58 3.63 -4.15
C ALA A 129 13.71 2.81 -3.19
N LEU A 130 14.18 1.62 -2.80
CA LEU A 130 13.50 0.73 -1.87
C LEU A 130 13.49 1.32 -0.46
N GLU A 131 14.58 1.93 -0.02
CA GLU A 131 14.64 2.62 1.27
C GLU A 131 13.62 3.76 1.36
N VAL A 132 13.58 4.64 0.35
CA VAL A 132 12.63 5.77 0.30
C VAL A 132 11.18 5.26 0.23
N ALA A 133 10.90 4.24 -0.57
CA ALA A 133 9.57 3.67 -0.68
C ALA A 133 9.13 2.97 0.62
N ASN A 134 10.05 2.29 1.32
CA ASN A 134 9.77 1.69 2.63
C ASN A 134 9.51 2.75 3.70
N ASP A 135 10.29 3.82 3.73
CA ASP A 135 10.08 4.93 4.65
C ASP A 135 8.69 5.56 4.44
N CYS A 136 8.27 5.75 3.18
CA CYS A 136 6.92 6.21 2.84
C CYS A 136 5.85 5.29 3.46
N ALA A 137 5.96 3.97 3.23
CA ALA A 137 4.97 3.01 3.72
C ALA A 137 4.97 2.87 5.25
N LYS A 138 6.11 3.08 5.91
CA LYS A 138 6.21 3.09 7.38
C LYS A 138 5.53 4.32 7.98
N ASN A 139 5.76 5.50 7.39
CA ASN A 139 5.19 6.75 7.87
C ASN A 139 3.69 6.88 7.53
N ASN A 140 3.27 6.35 6.37
CA ASN A 140 1.90 6.45 5.88
C ASN A 140 1.42 5.11 5.27
N PRO A 141 1.07 4.11 6.09
CA PRO A 141 0.67 2.79 5.59
C PRO A 141 -0.68 2.80 4.86
N ALA A 142 -1.54 3.78 5.15
CA ALA A 142 -2.84 3.96 4.49
C ALA A 142 -2.74 4.63 3.10
N MET A 143 -1.54 5.02 2.68
CA MET A 143 -1.34 5.73 1.42
C MET A 143 -1.12 4.75 0.26
N PRO A 144 -1.99 4.75 -0.76
CA PRO A 144 -1.83 3.84 -1.89
C PRO A 144 -0.52 4.07 -2.65
N GLU A 145 -0.11 5.32 -2.80
CA GLU A 145 1.05 5.74 -3.58
C GLU A 145 2.37 5.18 -3.02
N CYS A 146 2.49 5.03 -1.69
CA CYS A 146 3.63 4.34 -1.08
C CYS A 146 3.69 2.86 -1.48
N GLN A 147 2.55 2.16 -1.49
CA GLN A 147 2.48 0.76 -1.93
C GLN A 147 2.81 0.62 -3.41
N LEU A 148 2.36 1.58 -4.22
CA LEU A 148 2.63 1.63 -5.65
C LEU A 148 4.13 1.81 -5.96
N MET A 149 4.83 2.66 -5.19
CA MET A 149 6.28 2.82 -5.30
C MET A 149 7.01 1.52 -4.93
N LEU A 150 6.62 0.87 -3.82
CA LEU A 150 7.20 -0.43 -3.44
C LEU A 150 7.01 -1.49 -4.53
N GLY A 151 5.80 -1.59 -5.09
CA GLY A 151 5.51 -2.51 -6.19
C GLY A 151 6.44 -2.31 -7.39
N GLN A 152 6.66 -1.06 -7.80
CA GLN A 152 7.56 -0.72 -8.90
C GLN A 152 9.01 -1.06 -8.60
N VAL A 153 9.50 -0.71 -7.41
CA VAL A 153 10.89 -0.98 -7.03
C VAL A 153 11.15 -2.49 -6.93
N HIS A 154 10.25 -3.26 -6.31
CA HIS A 154 10.35 -4.72 -6.27
C HIS A 154 10.28 -5.35 -7.66
N GLY A 155 9.48 -4.79 -8.56
CA GLY A 155 9.45 -5.20 -9.96
C GLY A 155 10.80 -5.01 -10.65
N LYS A 156 11.51 -3.91 -10.36
CA LYS A 156 12.85 -3.63 -10.88
C LYS A 156 13.95 -4.48 -10.23
N LEU A 157 13.78 -4.86 -8.96
CA LEU A 157 14.65 -5.79 -8.24
C LEU A 157 14.43 -7.26 -8.60
N ASN A 158 13.55 -7.55 -9.58
CA ASN A 158 13.21 -8.91 -9.99
C ASN A 158 12.58 -9.75 -8.85
N HIS A 159 11.81 -9.10 -7.98
CA HIS A 159 11.05 -9.71 -6.88
C HIS A 159 9.54 -9.68 -7.22
N PRO A 160 9.07 -10.53 -8.16
CA PRO A 160 7.71 -10.44 -8.70
C PRO A 160 6.62 -10.77 -7.67
N ARG A 161 6.94 -11.60 -6.66
CA ARG A 161 5.97 -11.98 -5.61
C ARG A 161 5.70 -10.80 -4.69
N GLU A 162 6.74 -10.12 -4.22
CA GLU A 162 6.61 -8.93 -3.38
C GLU A 162 6.00 -7.77 -4.17
N SER A 163 6.43 -7.57 -5.43
CA SER A 163 5.86 -6.57 -6.32
C SER A 163 4.35 -6.72 -6.46
N THR A 164 3.88 -7.95 -6.72
CA THR A 164 2.45 -8.29 -6.82
C THR A 164 1.69 -7.98 -5.54
N GLN A 165 2.22 -8.36 -4.37
CA GLN A 165 1.58 -8.09 -3.08
C GLN A 165 1.39 -6.59 -2.83
N HIS A 166 2.38 -5.77 -3.17
CA HIS A 166 2.30 -4.33 -3.02
C HIS A 166 1.31 -3.69 -4.00
N TYR A 167 1.26 -4.18 -5.24
CA TYR A 167 0.25 -3.76 -6.21
C TYR A 167 -1.18 -4.14 -5.80
N GLU A 168 -1.39 -5.34 -5.26
CA GLU A 168 -2.68 -5.77 -4.74
C GLU A 168 -3.13 -4.88 -3.55
N LYS A 169 -2.21 -4.56 -2.64
CA LYS A 169 -2.47 -3.58 -1.56
C LYS A 169 -2.82 -2.20 -2.09
N PHE A 170 -2.12 -1.74 -3.12
CA PHE A 170 -2.45 -0.48 -3.78
C PHE A 170 -3.89 -0.49 -4.32
N LEU A 171 -4.32 -1.57 -5.00
CA LEU A 171 -5.68 -1.67 -5.52
C LEU A 171 -6.76 -1.72 -4.42
N ALA A 172 -6.40 -2.19 -3.21
CA ALA A 172 -7.29 -2.21 -2.06
C ALA A 172 -7.43 -0.83 -1.38
N LEU A 173 -6.39 0.01 -1.42
CA LEU A 173 -6.36 1.33 -0.79
C LEU A 173 -6.75 2.46 -1.74
N ALA A 174 -6.46 2.31 -3.04
CA ALA A 174 -6.67 3.36 -4.03
C ALA A 174 -8.15 3.51 -4.40
N PRO A 175 -8.64 4.75 -4.58
CA PRO A 175 -9.98 4.98 -5.09
C PRO A 175 -10.11 4.44 -6.52
N PRO A 176 -11.35 4.10 -6.97
CA PRO A 176 -11.58 3.54 -8.30
C PRO A 176 -11.17 4.48 -9.44
N ASP A 177 -11.20 5.80 -9.20
CA ASP A 177 -10.81 6.86 -10.15
C ASP A 177 -9.29 7.13 -10.17
N HIS A 178 -8.48 6.39 -9.42
CA HIS A 178 -7.05 6.65 -9.33
C HIS A 178 -6.37 6.44 -10.72
N PRO A 179 -5.58 7.40 -11.23
CA PRO A 179 -5.07 7.37 -12.60
C PRO A 179 -4.15 6.16 -12.88
N ARG A 180 -3.41 5.72 -11.86
CA ARG A 180 -2.49 4.57 -11.96
C ARG A 180 -3.15 3.22 -11.72
N ARG A 181 -4.47 3.17 -11.50
CA ARG A 181 -5.18 1.91 -11.24
C ARG A 181 -5.17 0.99 -12.46
N ALA A 182 -5.42 1.55 -13.65
CA ALA A 182 -5.37 0.80 -14.91
C ALA A 182 -3.96 0.23 -15.19
N GLU A 183 -2.93 1.03 -14.98
CA GLU A 183 -1.52 0.63 -15.11
C GLU A 183 -1.19 -0.58 -14.23
N VAL A 184 -1.60 -0.55 -12.96
CA VAL A 184 -1.32 -1.64 -12.02
C VAL A 184 -2.07 -2.93 -12.40
N VAL A 185 -3.32 -2.81 -12.83
CA VAL A 185 -4.10 -3.98 -13.30
C VAL A 185 -3.43 -4.62 -14.51
N GLU A 186 -2.93 -3.82 -15.45
CA GLU A 186 -2.19 -4.31 -16.62
C GLU A 186 -0.88 -5.02 -16.20
N LEU A 187 -0.11 -4.43 -15.27
CA LEU A 187 1.12 -5.03 -14.75
C LEU A 187 0.86 -6.38 -14.08
N LEU A 188 -0.19 -6.48 -13.26
CA LEU A 188 -0.60 -7.73 -12.63
C LEU A 188 -1.10 -8.78 -13.63
N GLY A 189 -1.72 -8.35 -14.73
CA GLY A 189 -2.09 -9.24 -15.82
C GLY A 189 -0.87 -9.88 -16.48
N LYS A 190 0.13 -9.06 -16.81
CA LYS A 190 1.39 -9.50 -17.45
C LYS A 190 2.18 -10.47 -16.59
N THR A 191 2.22 -10.27 -15.27
CA THR A 191 2.95 -11.18 -14.35
C THR A 191 2.24 -12.50 -14.11
N ARG A 192 0.90 -12.55 -14.28
CA ARG A 192 0.07 -13.75 -14.09
C ARG A 192 -0.03 -14.63 -15.33
N THR A 193 0.33 -14.14 -16.51
CA THR A 193 0.38 -14.92 -17.75
C THR A 193 1.83 -15.24 -18.15
N PRO A 194 2.51 -16.20 -17.50
CA PRO A 194 3.76 -16.72 -18.00
C PRO A 194 3.46 -17.59 -19.24
N GLY A 195 3.63 -17.05 -20.44
CA GLY A 195 3.79 -17.81 -21.68
C GLY A 195 2.61 -18.71 -22.09
N THR A 196 1.75 -18.21 -22.95
CA THR A 196 1.04 -19.06 -23.93
C THR A 196 1.45 -18.56 -25.31
N GLU A 197 2.70 -18.79 -25.67
CA GLU A 197 3.23 -18.75 -27.05
C GLU A 197 4.06 -20.02 -27.26
#